data_AF-A0AAW8AKQ0-F1
#
_entry.id   AF-A0AAW8AKQ0-F1
#
_cell.length_a   1.000
_cell.length_b   1.000
_cell.length_c   1.000
_cell.angle_alpha   90.00
_cell.angle_beta   90.00
_cell.angle_gamma   90.00
#
_symmetry.space_group_name_H-M   'P 1'
#
loop_
_entity.id
_entity.type
_entity.pdbx_description
1 polymer ?
#
loop_
_entity_poly.entity_id
_entity_poly.type
_entity_poly.pdbx_seq_one_letter_code
_entity_poly.pdbx_strand_id
1 'polypeptide(L)' 'MPQLSNDAIVAASYFVTELQTVISRRIDPFDMGTVTIGSFDGAGSFNAIQDKVVLKGDVRMMKETTRKV' A
#
# COMPACT_ATOMS: atom_id res chain seq x y z
N MET A 1 8.95 -22.61 7.75
CA MET A 1 10.19 -22.06 8.33
C MET A 1 10.41 -20.69 7.72
N PRO A 2 10.40 -19.60 8.51
CA PRO A 2 10.39 -18.23 7.96
C PRO A 2 11.53 -17.92 7.01
N GLN A 3 12.74 -18.40 7.29
CA GLN A 3 13.92 -18.17 6.45
C GLN A 3 13.87 -18.85 5.07
N LEU A 4 12.94 -19.80 4.87
CA LEU A 4 12.72 -20.49 3.59
C LEU A 4 11.49 -19.94 2.85
N SER A 5 10.86 -18.90 3.38
CA SER A 5 9.63 -18.32 2.85
C SER A 5 9.81 -16.82 2.63
N ASN A 6 9.02 -16.25 1.75
CA ASN A 6 8.92 -14.81 1.59
C ASN A 6 7.53 -14.37 2.08
N ASP A 7 7.50 -13.59 3.15
CA ASP A 7 6.25 -13.25 3.84
C ASP A 7 5.55 -12.08 3.14
N ALA A 8 4.45 -12.39 2.44
CA ALA A 8 3.69 -11.38 1.71
C ALA A 8 2.94 -10.40 2.63
N ILE A 9 2.56 -10.81 3.85
CA ILE A 9 1.92 -9.92 4.83
C ILE A 9 2.90 -8.88 5.32
N VAL A 10 4.14 -9.30 5.65
CA VAL A 10 5.20 -8.39 6.06
C VAL A 10 5.53 -7.40 4.93
N ALA A 11 5.78 -7.91 3.72
CA ALA A 11 6.09 -7.07 2.57
C ALA A 11 4.98 -6.05 2.27
N ALA A 12 3.71 -6.49 2.23
CA ALA A 12 2.58 -5.60 1.98
C ALA A 12 2.40 -4.57 3.10
N SER A 13 2.66 -4.92 4.35
CA SER A 13 2.58 -3.98 5.48
C SER A 13 3.59 -2.84 5.33
N TYR A 14 4.85 -3.17 5.05
CA TYR A 14 5.89 -2.17 4.76
C TYR A 14 5.53 -1.30 3.56
N PHE A 15 5.00 -1.91 2.50
CA PHE A 15 4.53 -1.16 1.33
C PHE A 15 3.46 -0.13 1.70
N VAL A 16 2.44 -0.51 2.49
CA VAL A 16 1.38 0.42 2.90
C VAL A 16 1.92 1.56 3.76
N THR A 17 2.88 1.28 4.64
CA THR A 17 3.57 2.32 5.42
C THR A 17 4.34 3.29 4.53
N GLU A 18 5.12 2.78 3.58
CA GLU A 18 5.89 3.63 2.67
C GLU A 18 5.00 4.42 1.71
N LEU A 19 3.87 3.85 1.28
CA LEU A 19 2.90 4.50 0.40
C LEU A 19 2.41 5.84 0.96
N GLN A 20 2.38 6.02 2.28
CA GLN A 20 2.00 7.29 2.91
C GLN A 20 2.95 8.45 2.55
N THR A 21 4.18 8.14 2.14
CA THR A 21 5.16 9.14 1.71
C THR A 21 4.78 9.80 0.38
N VAL A 22 3.96 9.15 -0.44
CA VAL A 22 3.49 9.73 -1.71
C VAL A 22 2.74 11.02 -1.42
N ILE A 23 1.68 10.96 -0.62
CA ILE A 23 0.90 12.16 -0.27
C ILE A 23 1.71 13.10 0.62
N SER A 24 2.40 12.58 1.63
CA SER A 24 3.02 13.47 2.62
C SER A 24 4.28 14.17 2.12
N ARG A 25 5.05 13.58 1.19
CA ARG A 25 6.38 14.08 0.76
C ARG A 25 6.55 14.28 -0.75
N ARG A 26 5.69 13.70 -1.61
CA ARG A 26 5.85 13.78 -3.07
C ARG A 26 4.82 14.67 -3.78
N ILE A 27 3.69 14.95 -3.13
CA ILE A 27 2.67 15.85 -3.66
C ILE A 27 2.91 17.27 -3.12
N ASP A 28 2.67 18.28 -3.97
CA ASP A 28 2.71 19.68 -3.57
C ASP A 28 1.73 19.91 -2.39
N PRO A 29 2.15 20.53 -1.28
CA PRO A 29 1.26 20.77 -0.13
C PRO A 29 0.02 21.62 -0.45
N PHE A 30 0.02 22.37 -1.57
CA PHE A 30 -1.13 23.13 -2.06
C PHE A 30 -2.01 22.34 -3.05
N ASP A 31 -1.60 21.14 -3.43
CA ASP A 31 -2.40 20.22 -4.25
C ASP A 31 -3.13 19.19 -3.36
N MET A 32 -4.44 19.06 -3.57
CA MET A 32 -5.25 18.09 -2.85
C MET A 32 -5.22 16.73 -3.53
N GLY A 33 -4.74 15.72 -2.80
CA GLY A 33 -4.68 14.34 -3.23
C GLY A 33 -4.83 13.36 -2.07
N THR A 34 -5.40 12.19 -2.33
CA THR A 34 -5.52 11.09 -1.38
C THR A 34 -5.11 9.78 -2.04
N VAL A 35 -4.38 8.96 -1.29
CA VAL A 35 -4.12 7.55 -1.62
C VAL A 35 -4.64 6.74 -0.44
N THR A 36 -5.52 5.79 -0.70
CA THR A 36 -6.15 4.98 0.35
C THR A 36 -6.06 3.52 -0.01
N ILE A 37 -5.64 2.68 0.94
CA ILE A 37 -5.80 1.23 0.86
C ILE A 37 -7.10 0.89 1.60
N GLY A 38 -8.15 0.57 0.85
CA GLY A 38 -9.47 0.25 1.39
C GLY A 38 -9.64 -1.23 1.72
N SER A 39 -8.76 -2.09 1.22
CA SER A 39 -8.76 -3.52 1.53
C SER A 39 -7.33 -4.06 1.53
N PHE A 40 -7.02 -4.83 2.57
CA PHE A 40 -5.79 -5.59 2.71
C PHE A 40 -6.21 -7.05 2.94
N ASP A 41 -6.25 -7.85 1.87
CA ASP A 41 -6.65 -9.25 1.94
C ASP A 41 -5.41 -10.15 1.95
N GLY A 42 -5.03 -10.55 3.15
CA GLY A 42 -3.98 -11.54 3.41
C GLY A 42 -4.51 -12.71 4.24
N ALA A 43 -5.81 -13.00 4.17
CA ALA A 43 -6.43 -14.03 4.99
C ALA A 43 -5.84 -15.41 4.64
N GLY A 44 -5.41 -16.12 5.68
CA GLY A 44 -4.78 -17.44 5.57
C GLY A 44 -4.88 -18.20 6.89
N SER A 45 -4.20 -19.34 6.97
CA SER A 45 -4.11 -20.10 8.22
C SER A 45 -3.13 -19.43 9.20
N PHE A 46 -3.47 -19.37 10.48
CA PHE A 46 -2.65 -18.70 11.51
C PHE A 46 -1.23 -19.27 11.68
N ASN A 47 -0.98 -20.49 11.20
CA ASN A 47 0.28 -21.20 11.30
C ASN A 47 1.05 -21.29 9.96
N ALA A 48 0.57 -20.61 8.91
CA ALA A 48 1.20 -20.58 7.60
C ALA A 48 1.66 -19.16 7.25
N ILE A 49 2.85 -19.06 6.65
CA ILE A 49 3.32 -17.79 6.07
C ILE A 49 2.60 -17.59 4.76
N GLN A 50 1.99 -16.43 4.59
CA GLN A 50 1.20 -16.13 3.41
C GLN A 50 2.09 -15.87 2.20
N ASP A 51 1.79 -16.52 1.09
CA ASP A 51 2.47 -16.38 -0.19
C ASP A 51 1.98 -15.17 -0.99
N LYS A 52 0.74 -14.73 -0.74
CA LYS A 52 0.10 -13.64 -1.46
C LYS A 52 -0.80 -12.78 -0.58
N VAL A 53 -0.72 -11.47 -0.80
CA VAL A 53 -1.66 -10.47 -0.28
C VAL A 53 -2.23 -9.68 -1.46
N VAL A 54 -3.53 -9.39 -1.42
CA VAL A 54 -4.20 -8.52 -2.39
C VAL A 54 -4.57 -7.20 -1.72
N LEU A 55 -3.97 -6.12 -2.18
CA LEU A 55 -4.32 -4.76 -1.76
C LEU A 55 -5.29 -4.16 -2.77
N LYS A 56 -6.38 -3.56 -2.28
CA LYS A 56 -7.25 -2.72 -3.10
C LYS A 56 -7.30 -1.33 -2.49
N GLY A 57 -7.16 -0.33 -3.35
CA GLY A 57 -7.12 1.06 -2.94
C GLY A 57 -7.81 1.97 -3.95
N ASP A 58 -8.00 3.20 -3.52
CA ASP A 58 -8.51 4.30 -4.33
C ASP A 58 -7.50 5.45 -4.30
N VAL A 59 -7.45 6.20 -5.39
CA VAL A 59 -6.61 7.39 -5.51
C VAL A 59 -7.47 8.52 -6.03
N ARG A 60 -7.39 9.67 -5.37
CA ARG A 60 -8.09 10.88 -5.79
C ARG A 60 -7.09 12.01 -5.87
N MET A 61 -7.17 12.79 -6.94
CA MET A 61 -6.38 13.99 -7.15
C MET A 61 -7.31 15.07 -7.69
N MET A 62 -7.22 16.28 -7.18
CA MET A 62 -8.05 17.39 -7.68
C MET A 62 -7.52 18.00 -8.97
N LYS A 63 -6.21 17.90 -9.22
CA LYS A 63 -5.58 18.39 -10.45
C LYS A 63 -5.05 17.20 -11.27
N GLU A 64 -5.29 17.25 -12.57
CA GLU A 64 -4.84 16.21 -13.50
C GLU A 64 -3.32 16.20 -13.67
N THR A 65 -2.66 17.34 -13.49
CA THR A 65 -1.20 17.45 -13.51
C THR A 65 -0.55 16.65 -12.38
N THR A 66 -1.16 16.67 -11.20
CA THR A 66 -0.69 15.96 -10.00
C THR A 66 -0.90 14.45 -10.12
N ARG A 67 -1.87 14.00 -10.92
CA ARG A 67 -2.16 12.57 -11.15
C ARG A 67 -1.09 11.86 -11.99
N LYS A 68 -0.32 12.60 -12.80
CA LYS A 68 0.71 12.04 -13.69
C LYS A 68 2.07 11.85 -13.01
N VAL A 69 2.18 12.21 -11.73
CA VAL A 69 3.39 12.04 -10.90
C VAL A 69 3.61 10.58 -10.56
#